data_AF-A0A950Z0Y9-F1
#
_entry.id   AF-A0A950Z0Y9-F1
#
_cell.length_a   1.000
_cell.length_b   1.000
_cell.length_c   1.000
_cell.angle_alpha   90.00
_cell.angle_beta   90.00
_cell.angle_gamma   90.00
#
_symmetry.space_group_name_H-M   'P 1'
#
loop_
_entity.id
_entity.type
_entity.pdbx_description
1 polymer ?
#
loop_
_entity_poly.entity_id
_entity_poly.type
_entity_poly.pdbx_seq_one_letter_code
_entity_poly.pdbx_strand_id
1 'polypeptide(L)'
;MRGSPRPSEAFAVIWKLTLALLLGALASRVVDVNSLPQPTGYVSDFAGIVDPADKARLEAFSGQVEQQLGVQFAFVTVDTIGDRPIRDLALDLSRKWGVGDRK
;
A
#
# COMPACT_ATOMS: atom_id res chain seq x y z
N MET A 1 44.62 20.07 10.90
CA MET A 1 44.52 19.33 12.17
C MET A 1 43.04 19.10 12.49
N ARG A 2 42.53 17.88 12.25
CA ARG A 2 41.13 17.52 12.53
C ARG A 2 41.08 16.93 13.94
N GLY A 3 40.60 17.71 14.91
CA GLY A 3 40.51 17.28 16.30
C GLY A 3 39.63 16.03 16.41
N SER A 4 40.17 14.96 16.97
CA SER A 4 39.39 13.77 17.30
C SER A 4 38.30 14.15 18.31
N PRO A 5 37.05 13.71 18.11
CA PRO A 5 35.96 14.04 19.02
C PRO A 5 36.27 13.49 20.41
N ARG A 6 35.99 14.29 21.44
CA ARG A 6 36.20 13.88 22.84
C ARG A 6 35.27 12.69 23.15
N PRO A 7 35.66 11.75 24.02
CA PRO A 7 34.87 10.53 24.28
C PRO A 7 33.41 10.84 24.68
N SER A 8 33.16 11.93 25.41
CA SER A 8 31.80 12.38 25.77
C SER A 8 30.95 12.84 24.57
N GLU A 9 31.57 13.38 23.52
CA GLU A 9 30.90 13.78 22.28
C GLU A 9 30.57 12.56 21.42
N ALA A 10 31.43 11.54 21.42
CA ALA A 10 31.18 10.27 20.72
C ALA A 10 29.98 9.52 21.30
N PHE A 11 29.85 9.44 22.63
CA PHE A 11 28.67 8.85 23.29
C PHE A 11 27.38 9.62 22.98
N ALA A 12 27.43 10.96 22.98
CA ALA A 12 26.29 11.80 22.65
C ALA A 12 25.84 11.64 21.19
N VAL A 13 26.78 11.43 20.25
CA VAL A 13 26.47 11.17 18.84
C VAL A 13 25.84 9.80 18.66
N ILE A 14 26.39 8.76 19.28
CA ILE A 14 25.83 7.40 19.20
C ILE A 14 24.41 7.39 19.76
N TRP A 15 24.18 8.00 20.93
CA TRP A 15 22.84 8.07 21.54
C TRP A 15 21.82 8.81 20.66
N LYS A 16 22.21 9.94 20.05
CA LYS A 16 21.36 10.68 19.11
C LYS A 16 21.03 9.85 17.86
N LEU A 17 21.99 9.10 17.32
CA LEU A 17 21.77 8.22 16.18
C LEU A 17 20.85 7.05 16.53
N THR A 18 21.01 6.44 17.71
CA THR A 18 20.12 5.37 18.18
C THR A 18 18.70 5.88 18.42
N LEU A 19 18.55 7.07 19.02
CA LEU A 19 17.24 7.70 19.23
C LEU A 19 16.55 8.05 17.90
N ALA A 20 17.30 8.57 16.93
CA ALA A 20 16.78 8.83 15.58
C ALA A 20 16.34 7.54 14.85
N LEU A 21 17.09 6.44 15.01
CA LEU A 21 16.75 5.14 14.44
C LEU A 21 15.47 4.56 15.07
N LEU A 22 15.32 4.68 16.39
CA LEU A 22 14.13 4.24 17.13
C LEU A 22 12.89 5.08 16.80
N LEU A 23 13.04 6.40 16.62
CA LEU A 23 11.95 7.28 16.20
C LEU A 23 11.50 7.01 14.76
N GLY A 24 12.43 6.68 13.85
CA GLY A 24 12.10 6.31 12.47
C GLY A 24 11.33 4.98 12.35
N ALA A 25 11.54 4.06 13.29
CA ALA A 25 10.86 2.75 13.31
C ALA A 25 9.39 2.82 13.76
N LEU A 26 8.97 3.92 14.40
CA LEU A 26 7.59 4.11 14.88
C LEU A 26 6.68 4.84 13.88
N ALA A 27 7.19 5.20 12.68
CA ALA A 27 6.35 5.76 11.64
C ALA A 27 5.32 4.71 11.20
N SER A 28 4.07 4.88 11.64
CA SER A 28 2.95 4.05 11.22
C SER A 28 2.83 4.13 9.70
N ARG A 29 2.90 2.98 9.03
CA ARG A 29 2.76 2.89 7.57
C ARG A 29 1.29 2.95 7.21
N VAL A 30 0.68 4.12 7.40
CA VAL A 30 -0.66 4.36 6.86
C VAL A 30 -0.51 4.47 5.35
N VAL A 31 -1.18 3.57 4.62
CA VAL A 31 -1.19 3.63 3.15
C VAL A 31 -2.01 4.85 2.74
N ASP A 32 -1.38 5.84 2.09
CA ASP A 32 -2.11 6.88 1.40
C ASP A 32 -2.63 6.31 0.07
N VAL A 33 -3.93 6.15 0.01
CA VAL A 33 -4.61 5.51 -1.12
C VAL A 33 -4.52 6.35 -2.39
N ASN A 34 -4.36 7.67 -2.24
CA ASN A 34 -4.08 8.55 -3.37
C ASN A 34 -2.72 8.25 -4.00
N SER A 35 -1.78 7.69 -3.23
CA SER A 35 -0.47 7.28 -3.72
C SER A 35 -0.44 5.87 -4.33
N LEU A 36 -1.54 5.10 -4.24
CA LEU A 36 -1.56 3.76 -4.82
C LEU A 36 -1.35 3.80 -6.35
N PRO A 37 -0.54 2.87 -6.89
CA PRO A 37 -0.34 2.72 -8.32
C PRO A 37 -1.64 2.47 -9.11
N GLN A 38 -1.55 2.52 -10.44
CA GLN A 38 -2.62 2.04 -11.30
C GLN A 38 -2.87 0.54 -11.08
N PRO A 39 -4.11 0.05 -11.30
CA PRO A 39 -4.43 -1.35 -11.09
C PRO A 39 -3.65 -2.26 -12.04
N THR A 40 -3.28 -3.45 -11.58
CA THR A 40 -2.50 -4.44 -12.34
C THR A 40 -3.35 -5.58 -12.91
N GLY A 41 -4.63 -5.29 -13.20
CA GLY A 41 -5.66 -6.28 -13.53
C GLY A 41 -6.91 -6.07 -12.68
N TYR A 42 -7.70 -7.12 -12.52
CA TYR A 42 -8.83 -7.13 -11.58
C TYR A 42 -8.34 -7.23 -10.13
N VAL A 43 -7.16 -7.78 -9.86
CA VAL A 43 -6.59 -7.96 -8.53
C VAL A 43 -5.30 -7.16 -8.37
N SER A 44 -5.38 -6.12 -7.55
CA SER A 44 -4.24 -5.27 -7.16
C SER A 44 -3.84 -5.58 -5.71
N ASP A 45 -2.91 -6.52 -5.55
CA ASP A 45 -2.42 -6.99 -4.24
C ASP A 45 -1.21 -6.18 -3.77
N PHE A 46 -1.44 -5.06 -3.07
CA PHE A 46 -0.35 -4.22 -2.57
C PHE A 46 0.18 -4.68 -1.21
N ALA A 47 -0.59 -5.51 -0.48
CA ALA A 47 -0.16 -6.12 0.78
C ALA A 47 0.67 -7.40 0.57
N GLY A 48 0.65 -7.98 -0.64
CA GLY A 48 1.37 -9.23 -0.95
C GLY A 48 0.80 -10.44 -0.22
N ILE A 49 -0.51 -10.45 0.03
CA ILE A 49 -1.20 -11.48 0.82
C ILE A 49 -2.02 -12.45 -0.03
N VAL A 50 -2.11 -12.23 -1.34
CA VAL A 50 -2.90 -13.07 -2.24
C VAL A 50 -1.99 -14.08 -2.92
N ASP A 51 -2.26 -15.36 -2.70
CA ASP A 51 -1.51 -16.44 -3.36
C ASP A 51 -1.66 -16.34 -4.89
N PRO A 52 -0.58 -16.59 -5.67
CA PRO A 52 -0.61 -16.44 -7.13
C PRO A 52 -1.70 -17.29 -7.81
N ALA A 53 -1.97 -18.49 -7.27
CA ALA A 53 -3.01 -19.38 -7.78
C ALA A 53 -4.42 -18.79 -7.59
N ASP A 54 -4.68 -18.15 -6.45
CA ASP A 54 -5.96 -17.52 -6.16
C ASP A 54 -6.12 -16.21 -6.92
N LYS A 55 -5.03 -15.43 -7.05
CA LYS A 55 -5.00 -14.26 -7.94
C LYS A 55 -5.43 -14.66 -9.36
N ALA A 56 -4.82 -15.69 -9.94
CA ALA A 56 -5.16 -16.15 -11.28
C ALA A 56 -6.63 -16.59 -11.42
N ARG A 57 -7.19 -17.25 -10.40
CA ARG A 57 -8.61 -17.65 -10.38
C ARG A 57 -9.54 -16.43 -10.34
N LEU A 58 -9.24 -15.45 -9.50
CA LEU A 58 -10.02 -14.22 -9.37
C LEU A 58 -9.99 -13.39 -10.67
N GLU A 59 -8.83 -13.29 -11.31
CA GLU A 59 -8.68 -12.62 -12.61
C GLU A 59 -9.54 -13.32 -13.69
N ALA A 60 -9.46 -14.64 -13.78
CA ALA A 60 -10.24 -15.42 -14.75
C ALA A 60 -11.75 -15.32 -14.51
N PHE A 61 -12.20 -15.44 -13.26
CA PHE A 61 -13.60 -15.28 -12.89
C PHE A 61 -14.13 -13.88 -13.23
N SER A 62 -13.35 -12.85 -12.88
CA SER A 62 -13.73 -11.46 -13.15
C SER A 62 -13.84 -11.18 -14.64
N GLY A 63 -12.92 -11.72 -15.44
CA GLY A 63 -13.00 -11.63 -16.90
C GLY A 63 -14.25 -12.31 -17.47
N GLN A 64 -14.62 -13.48 -16.96
CA GLN A 64 -15.86 -14.17 -17.38
C GLN A 64 -17.10 -13.37 -17.02
N VAL A 65 -17.16 -12.81 -15.82
CA VAL A 65 -18.29 -11.97 -15.37
C VAL A 65 -18.41 -10.70 -16.21
N GLU A 66 -17.28 -10.04 -16.51
CA GLU A 66 -17.29 -8.86 -17.37
C GLU A 66 -17.79 -9.21 -18.78
N GLN A 67 -17.31 -10.31 -19.36
CA GLN A 67 -17.71 -10.76 -20.70
C GLN A 67 -19.19 -11.18 -20.79
N GLN A 68 -19.72 -11.83 -19.76
CA GLN A 68 -21.06 -12.40 -19.79
C GLN A 68 -22.14 -11.42 -19.30
N LEU A 69 -21.80 -10.58 -18.33
CA LEU A 69 -22.76 -9.74 -17.61
C LEU A 69 -22.46 -8.24 -17.75
N GLY A 70 -21.33 -7.85 -18.33
CA GLY A 70 -20.91 -6.45 -18.41
C GLY A 70 -20.54 -5.85 -17.05
N VAL A 71 -20.34 -6.69 -16.02
CA VAL A 71 -20.01 -6.25 -14.66
C VAL A 71 -18.51 -6.34 -14.43
N GLN A 72 -17.91 -5.25 -13.94
CA GLN A 72 -16.49 -5.20 -13.63
C GLN A 72 -16.23 -5.28 -12.13
N PHE A 73 -15.25 -6.11 -11.75
CA PHE A 73 -14.73 -6.15 -10.38
C PHE A 73 -13.39 -5.43 -10.26
N ALA A 74 -13.06 -5.01 -9.04
CA ALA A 74 -11.72 -4.59 -8.66
C ALA A 74 -11.47 -5.06 -7.23
N PHE A 75 -10.50 -5.95 -7.04
CA PHE A 75 -10.05 -6.48 -5.76
C PHE A 75 -8.76 -5.78 -5.38
N VAL A 76 -8.72 -5.21 -4.18
CA VAL A 76 -7.57 -4.44 -3.69
C VAL A 76 -7.24 -4.88 -2.28
N THR A 77 -5.97 -5.20 -2.05
CA THR A 77 -5.44 -5.41 -0.70
C THR A 77 -4.41 -4.34 -0.39
N VAL A 78 -4.41 -3.87 0.84
CA VAL A 78 -3.45 -2.90 1.39
C VAL A 78 -3.18 -3.27 2.84
N ASP A 79 -2.01 -2.92 3.36
CA ASP A 79 -1.62 -3.28 4.74
C ASP A 79 -2.55 -2.69 5.80
N THR A 80 -3.01 -1.46 5.59
CA THR A 80 -3.96 -0.77 6.48
C THR A 80 -4.63 0.40 5.76
N ILE A 81 -5.84 0.73 6.20
CA ILE A 81 -6.58 1.92 5.75
C ILE A 81 -6.59 3.02 6.82
N GLY A 82 -5.88 2.81 7.94
CA GLY A 82 -5.96 3.64 9.13
C GLY A 82 -7.38 3.71 9.68
N ASP A 83 -7.79 4.90 10.13
CA ASP A 83 -9.14 5.17 10.65
C ASP A 83 -10.15 5.54 9.55
N ARG A 84 -9.78 5.39 8.27
CA ARG A 84 -10.64 5.77 7.16
C ARG A 84 -11.82 4.81 7.04
N PRO A 85 -13.06 5.30 6.83
CA PRO A 85 -14.18 4.44 6.46
C PRO A 85 -13.89 3.67 5.16
N ILE A 86 -13.99 2.34 5.21
CA ILE A 86 -13.73 1.47 4.06
C ILE A 86 -14.58 1.80 2.83
N ARG A 87 -15.81 2.32 3.04
CA ARG A 87 -16.71 2.73 1.96
C ARG A 87 -16.16 3.91 1.17
N ASP A 88 -15.73 4.96 1.87
CA ASP A 88 -15.23 6.18 1.23
C ASP A 88 -13.96 5.87 0.45
N LEU A 89 -13.12 5.03 1.05
CA LEU A 89 -11.94 4.49 0.40
C LEU A 89 -12.25 3.79 -0.93
N ALA A 90 -13.17 2.82 -0.90
CA ALA A 90 -13.53 2.04 -2.06
C ALA A 90 -14.11 2.93 -3.18
N LEU A 91 -14.90 3.93 -2.81
CA LEU A 91 -15.52 4.86 -3.76
C LEU A 91 -14.50 5.81 -4.41
N ASP A 92 -13.51 6.29 -3.64
CA ASP A 92 -12.44 7.12 -4.19
C ASP A 92 -11.54 6.32 -5.13
N LEU A 93 -11.24 5.07 -4.77
CA LEU A 93 -10.49 4.15 -5.63
C LEU A 93 -11.24 3.82 -6.92
N SER A 94 -12.54 3.49 -6.82
CA SER A 94 -13.33 3.16 -8.01
C SER A 94 -13.39 4.33 -8.99
N ARG A 95 -13.52 5.57 -8.48
CA ARG A 95 -13.45 6.79 -9.28
C ARG A 95 -12.07 7.04 -9.88
N LYS A 96 -11.01 6.92 -9.08
CA LYS A 96 -9.63 7.12 -9.52
C LYS A 96 -9.25 6.14 -10.65
N TRP A 97 -9.74 4.92 -10.60
CA TRP A 97 -9.39 3.86 -11.56
C TRP A 97 -10.44 3.63 -12.65
N GLY A 98 -11.56 4.37 -12.64
CA GLY A 98 -12.62 4.23 -13.65
C GLY A 98 -13.26 2.84 -13.65
N VAL A 99 -13.45 2.24 -12.48
CA VAL A 99 -14.05 0.90 -12.38
C VAL A 99 -15.52 1.00 -12.78
N GLY A 100 -15.92 0.25 -13.80
CA GLY A 100 -17.26 0.28 -14.41
C GLY A 100 -17.40 1.21 -15.61
N ASP A 101 -16.36 1.97 -15.98
CA ASP A 101 -16.42 2.94 -17.10
C ASP A 101 -16.06 2.32 -18.46
N ARG A 102 -15.56 1.07 -18.48
CA ARG A 102 -15.30 0.34 -19.73
C ARG A 102 -16.63 -0.14 -20.32
N LYS A 103 -17.01 0.45 -21.46
CA LYS A 103 -18.15 0.03 -22.30
C LYS A 103 -17.74 -1.06 -23.28
#